data_AF-A0AAU9VQ55-F1
#
_entry.id   AF-A0AAU9VQ55-F1
#
_cell.length_a   1.000
_cell.length_b   1.000
_cell.length_c   1.000
_cell.angle_alpha   90.00
_cell.angle_beta   90.00
_cell.angle_gamma   90.00
#
_symmetry.space_group_name_H-M   'P 1'
#
loop_
_entity.id
_entity.type
_entity.pdbx_description
1 polymer ?
#
loop_
_entity_poly.entity_id
_entity_poly.type
_entity_poly.pdbx_seq_one_letter_code
_entity_poly.pdbx_strand_id
1 'polypeptide(L)'
;LRNSSDSCKEIRRLYGYEGNIVFTDNKDKKIDAVQLSLQDAVCNVSSVNAYIKNTVAEVRQHYKMKETATINGPEGTVSSKTQESLVLLERGMEQIRDNVKNVNEDYLGDIDLPTLLTTQVENLHAVSHFKNETFTALQYAQDFGTILKESLKRTTKWGAKYFTLEKSYYPVPKSSVELRDVDLVKPPTADNVDPNIEAAMKELVDRYRPVK
;
A
#
# COMPACT_ATOMS: atom_id res chain seq x y z
N LEU A 1 -31.81 -4.76 -3.17
CA LEU A 1 -32.04 -3.32 -2.89
C LEU A 1 -31.22 -2.54 -3.90
N ARG A 2 -31.82 -1.60 -4.65
CA ARG A 2 -31.06 -0.70 -5.55
C ARG A 2 -30.20 0.20 -4.66
N ASN A 3 -28.88 0.08 -4.73
CA ASN A 3 -27.95 0.91 -3.95
C ASN A 3 -28.11 2.39 -4.33
N SER A 4 -28.85 3.14 -3.51
CA SER A 4 -29.11 4.58 -3.67
C SER A 4 -28.26 5.43 -2.73
N SER A 5 -27.04 4.98 -2.42
CA SER A 5 -26.08 5.76 -1.64
C SER A 5 -25.78 7.09 -2.34
N ASP A 6 -25.65 8.17 -1.57
CA ASP A 6 -25.34 9.51 -2.09
C ASP A 6 -23.99 9.54 -2.83
N SER A 7 -23.05 8.65 -2.46
CA SER A 7 -21.80 8.44 -3.20
C SER A 7 -22.01 8.01 -4.66
N CYS A 8 -23.02 7.18 -4.93
CA CYS A 8 -23.37 6.73 -6.29
C CYS A 8 -24.07 7.81 -7.12
N LYS A 9 -24.64 8.83 -6.47
CA LYS A 9 -25.22 10.01 -7.15
C LYS A 9 -24.12 10.98 -7.55
N GLU A 10 -23.12 11.19 -6.69
CA GLU A 10 -22.02 12.11 -6.99
C GLU A 10 -21.10 11.58 -8.10
N ILE A 11 -20.85 10.27 -8.15
CA ILE A 11 -20.11 9.64 -9.26
C ILE A 11 -20.84 9.85 -10.61
N ARG A 12 -22.17 9.70 -10.63
CA ARG A 12 -22.97 9.94 -11.85
C ARG A 12 -22.90 11.39 -12.30
N ARG A 13 -22.96 12.33 -11.35
CA ARG A 13 -22.86 13.77 -11.61
C ARG A 13 -21.50 14.17 -12.17
N LEU A 14 -20.40 13.62 -11.62
CA LEU A 14 -19.03 14.00 -12.00
C LEU A 14 -18.58 13.43 -13.35
N TYR A 15 -19.02 12.23 -13.70
CA TYR A 15 -18.51 11.51 -14.89
C TYR A 15 -19.54 11.35 -16.01
N GLY A 16 -20.75 11.92 -15.89
CA GLY A 16 -21.78 11.85 -16.93
C GLY A 16 -22.23 10.42 -17.27
N TYR A 17 -22.10 9.50 -16.31
CA TYR A 17 -22.36 8.08 -16.54
C TYR A 17 -23.86 7.79 -16.39
N GLU A 18 -24.57 7.54 -17.49
CA GLU A 18 -26.02 7.26 -17.48
C GLU A 18 -26.37 5.78 -17.25
N GLY A 19 -25.37 4.90 -17.20
CA GLY A 19 -25.57 3.48 -16.89
C GLY A 19 -25.85 3.22 -15.41
N ASN A 20 -26.62 2.17 -15.10
CA ASN A 20 -26.73 1.67 -13.74
C ASN A 20 -25.36 1.12 -13.30
N ILE A 21 -24.62 1.86 -12.46
CA ILE A 21 -23.47 1.30 -11.73
C ILE A 21 -24.04 0.32 -10.71
N VAL A 22 -24.11 -0.95 -11.09
CA VAL A 22 -24.39 -2.03 -10.16
C VAL A 22 -23.06 -2.35 -9.49
N PHE A 23 -22.81 -1.71 -8.34
CA PHE A 23 -21.99 -2.38 -7.35
C PHE A 23 -22.79 -3.62 -6.97
N THR A 24 -22.39 -4.78 -7.50
CA THR A 24 -22.84 -6.01 -6.88
C THR A 24 -22.32 -5.92 -5.47
N ASP A 25 -23.23 -5.72 -4.50
CA ASP A 25 -23.00 -6.35 -3.22
C ASP A 25 -22.56 -7.76 -3.60
N ASN A 26 -21.33 -8.12 -3.25
CA ASN A 26 -21.05 -9.50 -2.97
C ASN A 26 -22.04 -9.83 -1.85
N LYS A 27 -23.29 -10.15 -2.21
CA LYS A 27 -24.08 -11.08 -1.43
C LYS A 27 -23.09 -12.17 -1.16
N ASP A 28 -22.85 -12.48 0.11
CA ASP A 28 -22.01 -13.57 0.57
C ASP A 28 -22.49 -14.88 -0.07
N LYS A 29 -22.28 -15.04 -1.38
CA LYS A 29 -21.99 -16.31 -1.98
C LYS A 29 -20.72 -16.64 -1.26
N LYS A 30 -20.87 -17.50 -0.26
CA LYS A 30 -19.83 -18.38 0.23
C LYS A 30 -19.34 -19.11 -1.02
N ILE A 31 -18.49 -18.44 -1.79
CA ILE A 31 -17.64 -19.09 -2.77
C ILE A 31 -16.75 -19.88 -1.83
N ASP A 32 -16.95 -21.19 -1.79
CA ASP A 32 -16.00 -22.06 -1.10
C ASP A 32 -14.63 -21.68 -1.68
N ALA A 33 -13.82 -21.03 -0.85
CA ALA A 33 -12.55 -20.48 -1.28
C ALA A 33 -11.77 -21.68 -1.80
N VAL A 34 -11.55 -21.72 -3.12
CA VAL A 34 -10.76 -22.78 -3.72
C VAL A 34 -9.40 -22.69 -3.05
N GLN A 35 -9.05 -23.71 -2.28
CA GLN A 35 -7.78 -23.77 -1.60
C GLN A 35 -6.71 -23.90 -2.69
N LEU A 36 -6.06 -22.78 -2.98
CA LEU A 36 -5.01 -22.68 -3.98
C LEU A 36 -3.67 -22.79 -3.26
N SER A 37 -2.79 -23.65 -3.76
CA SER A 37 -1.43 -23.67 -3.27
C SER A 37 -0.69 -22.40 -3.70
N LEU A 38 0.42 -22.10 -3.03
CA LEU A 38 1.32 -21.02 -3.45
C LEU A 38 1.79 -21.20 -4.90
N GLN A 39 2.03 -22.45 -5.31
CA GLN A 39 2.45 -22.74 -6.68
C GLN A 39 1.33 -22.49 -7.70
N ASP A 40 0.09 -22.84 -7.38
CA ASP A 40 -1.06 -22.53 -8.24
C ASP A 40 -1.24 -21.03 -8.42
N ALA A 41 -1.06 -20.25 -7.34
CA ALA A 41 -1.16 -18.81 -7.43
C ALA A 41 -0.04 -18.20 -8.29
N VAL A 42 1.20 -18.68 -8.19
CA VAL A 42 2.29 -18.27 -9.08
C VAL A 42 1.93 -18.58 -10.53
N CYS A 43 1.50 -19.81 -10.82
CA CYS A 43 1.09 -20.23 -12.17
C CYS A 43 -0.07 -19.38 -12.72
N ASN A 44 -1.07 -19.07 -11.88
CA ASN A 44 -2.21 -18.25 -12.26
C ASN A 44 -1.79 -16.81 -12.60
N VAL A 45 -0.93 -16.20 -11.77
CA VAL A 45 -0.42 -14.85 -12.02
C VAL A 45 0.41 -14.82 -13.30
N SER A 46 1.28 -15.79 -13.53
CA SER A 46 2.04 -15.91 -14.78
C SER A 46 1.13 -16.09 -16.00
N SER A 47 0.09 -16.90 -15.87
CA SER A 47 -0.89 -17.12 -16.95
C SER A 47 -1.63 -15.83 -17.32
N VAL A 48 -2.07 -15.07 -16.31
CA VAL A 48 -2.70 -13.76 -16.51
C VAL A 48 -1.72 -12.77 -17.12
N ASN A 49 -0.47 -12.72 -16.65
CA ASN A 49 0.53 -11.82 -17.19
C ASN A 49 0.85 -12.15 -18.66
N ALA A 50 0.98 -13.43 -18.99
CA ALA A 50 1.20 -13.90 -20.36
C ALA A 50 0.01 -13.53 -21.27
N TYR A 51 -1.23 -13.76 -20.81
CA TYR A 51 -2.43 -13.38 -21.54
C TYR A 51 -2.45 -11.88 -21.86
N ILE A 52 -2.22 -11.03 -20.85
CA ILE A 52 -2.19 -9.57 -21.02
C ILE A 52 -1.09 -9.15 -22.00
N LYS A 53 0.12 -9.71 -21.86
CA LYS A 53 1.24 -9.44 -22.78
C LYS A 53 0.89 -9.81 -24.22
N ASN A 54 0.26 -10.96 -24.43
CA ASN A 54 -0.17 -11.41 -25.75
C ASN A 54 -1.23 -10.47 -26.33
N THR A 55 -2.26 -10.12 -25.57
CA THR A 55 -3.29 -9.15 -26.01
C THR A 55 -2.67 -7.81 -26.40
N VAL A 56 -1.70 -7.31 -25.61
CA VAL A 56 -1.00 -6.06 -25.94
C VAL A 56 -0.19 -6.19 -27.21
N ALA A 57 0.50 -7.31 -27.43
CA ALA A 57 1.26 -7.56 -28.65
C ALA A 57 0.34 -7.63 -29.88
N GLU A 58 -0.79 -8.33 -29.78
CA GLU A 58 -1.79 -8.45 -30.85
C GLU A 58 -2.37 -7.09 -31.23
N VAL A 59 -2.74 -6.25 -30.26
CA VAL A 59 -3.26 -4.91 -30.54
C VAL A 59 -2.19 -4.04 -31.19
N ARG A 60 -0.95 -4.06 -30.69
CA ARG A 60 0.16 -3.31 -31.31
C ARG A 60 0.35 -3.71 -32.76
N GLN A 61 0.29 -5.01 -33.05
CA GLN A 61 0.39 -5.52 -34.41
C GLN A 61 -0.79 -5.08 -35.28
N HIS A 62 -2.03 -5.21 -34.77
CA HIS A 62 -3.25 -4.86 -35.50
C HIS A 62 -3.27 -3.40 -35.94
N TYR A 63 -2.88 -2.48 -35.04
CA TYR A 63 -2.85 -1.05 -35.30
C TYR A 63 -1.50 -0.54 -35.84
N LYS A 64 -0.55 -1.44 -36.13
CA LYS A 64 0.82 -1.11 -36.61
C LYS A 64 1.51 -0.08 -35.72
N MET A 65 1.32 -0.21 -34.41
CA MET A 65 1.89 0.70 -33.42
C MET A 65 3.38 0.45 -33.27
N LYS A 66 4.13 1.51 -32.96
CA LYS A 66 5.53 1.36 -32.50
C LYS A 66 5.55 0.63 -31.16
N GLU A 67 6.62 -0.13 -30.90
CA GLU A 67 6.80 -0.88 -29.66
C GLU A 67 6.81 0.02 -28.42
N THR A 68 7.33 1.24 -28.55
CA THR A 68 7.37 2.26 -27.48
C THR A 68 6.10 3.09 -27.36
N ALA A 69 5.11 2.92 -28.25
CA ALA A 69 3.89 3.70 -28.21
C ALA A 69 3.05 3.33 -26.97
N THR A 70 2.47 4.33 -26.31
CA THR A 70 1.54 4.13 -25.21
C THR A 70 0.21 3.61 -25.73
N ILE A 71 -0.33 2.58 -25.09
CA ILE A 71 -1.57 1.92 -25.48
C ILE A 71 -2.79 2.39 -24.65
N ASN A 72 -2.60 3.47 -23.87
CA ASN A 72 -3.59 4.07 -22.96
C ASN A 72 -4.56 5.03 -23.70
N GLY A 73 -4.70 4.89 -25.01
CA GLY A 73 -5.43 5.81 -25.90
C GLY A 73 -6.81 5.30 -26.31
N PRO A 74 -7.49 5.98 -27.26
CA PRO A 74 -8.82 5.61 -27.74
C PRO A 74 -8.92 4.19 -28.32
N GLU A 75 -7.79 3.59 -28.70
CA GLU A 75 -7.71 2.20 -29.16
C GLU A 75 -7.91 1.17 -28.05
N GLY A 76 -7.98 1.61 -26.78
CA GLY A 76 -8.63 0.89 -25.69
C GLY A 76 -8.00 -0.44 -25.30
N THR A 77 -6.79 -0.41 -24.74
CA THR A 77 -6.16 -1.62 -24.15
C THR A 77 -5.80 -1.42 -22.67
N VAL A 78 -5.19 -2.46 -22.08
CA VAL A 78 -4.68 -2.44 -20.70
C VAL A 78 -3.62 -1.35 -20.52
N SER A 79 -3.77 -0.52 -19.48
CA SER A 79 -2.81 0.53 -19.17
C SER A 79 -1.38 -0.01 -19.00
N SER A 80 -0.40 0.73 -19.49
CA SER A 80 1.04 0.50 -19.21
C SER A 80 1.34 0.24 -17.73
N LYS A 81 0.72 1.01 -16.82
CA LYS A 81 0.89 0.83 -15.37
C LYS A 81 0.38 -0.53 -14.89
N THR A 82 -0.71 -1.02 -15.47
CA THR A 82 -1.27 -2.33 -15.14
C THR A 82 -0.34 -3.46 -15.59
N GLN A 83 0.27 -3.35 -16.77
CA GLN A 83 1.28 -4.31 -17.24
C GLN A 83 2.49 -4.34 -16.30
N GLU A 84 3.02 -3.18 -15.92
CA GLU A 84 4.12 -3.08 -14.96
C GLU A 84 3.73 -3.68 -13.60
N SER A 85 2.51 -3.42 -13.14
CA SER A 85 1.99 -3.95 -11.88
C SER A 85 1.90 -5.47 -11.89
N LEU A 86 1.48 -6.07 -13.02
CA LEU A 86 1.45 -7.54 -13.17
C LEU A 86 2.85 -8.15 -13.20
N VAL A 87 3.83 -7.50 -13.83
CA VAL A 87 5.23 -7.95 -13.79
C VAL A 87 5.80 -7.89 -12.38
N LEU A 88 5.48 -6.84 -11.62
CA LEU A 88 5.89 -6.74 -10.21
C LEU A 88 5.21 -7.81 -9.35
N LEU A 89 3.92 -8.08 -9.59
CA LEU A 89 3.17 -9.10 -8.87
C LEU A 89 3.72 -10.50 -9.15
N GLU A 90 3.97 -10.84 -10.42
CA GLU A 90 4.58 -12.12 -10.83
C GLU A 90 5.92 -12.34 -10.09
N ARG A 91 6.82 -11.35 -10.18
CA ARG A 91 8.11 -11.40 -9.48
C ARG A 91 7.96 -11.51 -7.97
N GLY A 92 7.00 -10.80 -7.38
CA GLY A 92 6.73 -10.87 -5.94
C GLY A 92 6.29 -12.27 -5.50
N MET A 93 5.40 -12.91 -6.27
CA MET A 93 4.94 -14.26 -5.99
C MET A 93 6.06 -15.30 -6.12
N GLU A 94 6.88 -15.19 -7.17
CA GLU A 94 8.07 -16.03 -7.34
C GLU A 94 9.05 -15.87 -6.17
N GLN A 95 9.32 -14.63 -5.76
CA GLN A 95 10.19 -14.35 -4.62
C GLN A 95 9.64 -14.91 -3.31
N ILE A 96 8.33 -14.82 -3.06
CA ILE A 96 7.72 -15.40 -1.86
C ILE A 96 7.92 -16.92 -1.86
N ARG A 97 7.63 -17.60 -2.97
CA ARG A 97 7.85 -19.05 -3.12
C ARG A 97 9.31 -19.42 -2.89
N ASP A 98 10.23 -18.73 -3.54
CA ASP A 98 11.65 -19.06 -3.47
C ASP A 98 12.21 -18.80 -2.06
N ASN A 99 11.77 -17.72 -1.41
CA ASN A 99 12.15 -17.42 -0.02
C ASN A 99 11.63 -18.48 0.95
N VAL A 100 10.37 -18.90 0.82
CA VAL A 100 9.81 -19.98 1.65
C VAL A 100 10.60 -21.26 1.42
N LYS A 101 10.82 -21.64 0.16
CA LYS A 101 11.60 -22.83 -0.20
C LYS A 101 13.00 -22.82 0.43
N ASN A 102 13.65 -21.67 0.43
CA ASN A 102 14.98 -21.50 1.02
C ASN A 102 14.98 -21.62 2.56
N VAL A 103 13.88 -21.28 3.23
CA VAL A 103 13.73 -21.38 4.69
C VAL A 103 13.29 -22.78 5.10
N ASN A 104 12.24 -23.31 4.47
CA ASN A 104 11.71 -24.64 4.68
C ASN A 104 10.89 -25.09 3.45
N GLU A 105 11.42 -26.04 2.68
CA GLU A 105 10.76 -26.57 1.48
C GLU A 105 9.47 -27.34 1.79
N ASP A 106 9.43 -28.09 2.90
CA ASP A 106 8.26 -28.90 3.29
C ASP A 106 7.04 -28.01 3.58
N TYR A 107 7.28 -26.76 3.98
CA TYR A 107 6.22 -25.79 4.32
C TYR A 107 5.50 -25.20 3.09
N LEU A 108 6.01 -25.41 1.87
CA LEU A 108 5.38 -24.86 0.65
C LEU A 108 3.93 -25.32 0.44
N GLY A 109 3.61 -26.55 0.85
CA GLY A 109 2.27 -27.12 0.77
C GLY A 109 1.29 -26.60 1.84
N ASP A 110 1.83 -26.06 2.93
CA ASP A 110 1.05 -25.65 4.11
C ASP A 110 0.68 -24.16 4.09
N ILE A 111 1.17 -23.40 3.11
CA ILE A 111 0.86 -21.98 2.98
C ILE A 111 -0.59 -21.79 2.56
N ASP A 112 -1.38 -21.28 3.49
CA ASP A 112 -2.72 -20.77 3.21
C ASP A 112 -2.64 -19.31 2.73
N LEU A 113 -2.83 -19.11 1.42
CA LEU A 113 -2.82 -17.79 0.78
C LEU A 113 -3.86 -16.81 1.35
N PRO A 114 -5.12 -17.21 1.63
CA PRO A 114 -6.09 -16.38 2.34
C PRO A 114 -5.57 -15.86 3.68
N THR A 115 -4.95 -16.71 4.50
CA THR A 115 -4.35 -16.29 5.77
C THR A 115 -3.23 -15.28 5.54
N LEU A 116 -2.33 -15.53 4.59
CA LEU A 116 -1.25 -14.60 4.24
C LEU A 116 -1.80 -13.22 3.82
N LEU A 117 -2.81 -13.20 2.94
CA LEU A 117 -3.45 -11.97 2.50
C LEU A 117 -4.14 -11.25 3.65
N THR A 118 -4.82 -11.99 4.52
CA THR A 118 -5.49 -11.45 5.71
C THR A 118 -4.49 -10.75 6.62
N THR A 119 -3.35 -11.38 6.91
CA THR A 119 -2.28 -10.76 7.71
C THR A 119 -1.77 -9.45 7.08
N GLN A 120 -1.62 -9.40 5.76
CA GLN A 120 -1.21 -8.16 5.07
C GLN A 120 -2.30 -7.06 5.17
N VAL A 121 -3.56 -7.42 4.96
CA VAL A 121 -4.69 -6.48 5.06
C VAL A 121 -4.85 -5.95 6.48
N GLU A 122 -4.78 -6.82 7.49
CA GLU A 122 -4.84 -6.43 8.90
C GLU A 122 -3.71 -5.47 9.28
N ASN A 123 -2.49 -5.71 8.80
CA ASN A 123 -1.37 -4.80 9.03
C ASN A 123 -1.63 -3.41 8.42
N LEU A 124 -2.16 -3.35 7.19
CA LEU A 124 -2.55 -2.07 6.57
C LEU A 124 -3.69 -1.39 7.33
N HIS A 125 -4.65 -2.17 7.82
CA HIS A 125 -5.77 -1.66 8.60
C HIS A 125 -5.31 -1.07 9.94
N ALA A 126 -4.36 -1.70 10.62
CA ALA A 126 -3.76 -1.18 11.85
C ALA A 126 -3.04 0.16 11.62
N VAL A 127 -2.35 0.32 10.48
CA VAL A 127 -1.73 1.60 10.11
C VAL A 127 -2.77 2.68 9.85
N SER A 128 -3.95 2.32 9.32
CA SER A 128 -5.07 3.26 9.15
C SER A 128 -5.66 3.70 10.49
N HIS A 129 -5.91 2.76 11.41
CA HIS A 129 -6.45 3.07 12.74
C HIS A 129 -5.50 3.94 13.58
N PHE A 130 -4.19 3.84 13.33
CA PHE A 130 -3.23 4.74 13.98
C PHE A 130 -3.46 6.22 13.62
N LYS A 131 -4.04 6.52 12.45
CA LYS A 131 -4.33 7.89 12.01
C LYS A 131 -5.72 8.36 12.42
N ASN A 132 -6.72 7.49 12.32
CA ASN A 132 -8.11 7.82 12.62
C ASN A 132 -8.75 6.68 13.44
N GLU A 133 -9.39 6.98 14.57
CA GLU A 133 -10.06 5.98 15.42
C GLU A 133 -11.13 5.21 14.63
N THR A 134 -11.89 5.93 13.79
CA THR A 134 -12.83 5.37 12.82
C THR A 134 -12.65 6.04 11.46
N PHE A 135 -12.90 5.32 10.37
CA PHE A 135 -12.82 5.86 9.02
C PHE A 135 -13.94 5.29 8.14
N THR A 136 -14.42 6.12 7.23
CA THR A 136 -15.33 5.66 6.18
C THR A 136 -14.56 4.89 5.11
N ALA A 137 -15.25 4.03 4.35
CA ALA A 137 -14.64 3.32 3.23
C ALA A 137 -14.00 4.28 2.19
N LEU A 138 -14.60 5.46 1.98
CA LEU A 138 -14.07 6.47 1.07
C LEU A 138 -12.75 7.05 1.60
N GLN A 139 -12.69 7.37 2.89
CA GLN A 139 -11.50 7.92 3.52
C GLN A 139 -10.35 6.91 3.53
N TYR A 140 -10.65 5.64 3.81
CA TYR A 140 -9.67 4.56 3.67
C TYR A 140 -9.12 4.46 2.26
N ALA A 141 -9.98 4.54 1.24
CA ALA A 141 -9.56 4.48 -0.16
C ALA A 141 -8.67 5.67 -0.56
N GLN A 142 -8.98 6.88 -0.09
CA GLN A 142 -8.17 8.08 -0.32
C GLN A 142 -6.80 7.97 0.35
N ASP A 143 -6.76 7.44 1.57
CA ASP A 143 -5.53 7.32 2.37
C ASP A 143 -4.70 6.08 2.03
N PHE A 144 -5.23 5.12 1.28
CA PHE A 144 -4.63 3.81 1.03
C PHE A 144 -3.19 3.89 0.50
N GLY A 145 -2.93 4.80 -0.45
CA GLY A 145 -1.59 5.00 -0.99
C GLY A 145 -0.58 5.48 0.08
N THR A 146 -1.03 6.36 0.98
CA THR A 146 -0.22 6.82 2.11
C THR A 146 -0.03 5.72 3.14
N ILE A 147 -1.06 4.92 3.42
CA ILE A 147 -1.00 3.77 4.32
C ILE A 147 0.03 2.75 3.83
N LEU A 148 -0.01 2.37 2.55
CA LEU A 148 0.96 1.47 1.94
C LEU A 148 2.39 2.01 2.07
N LYS A 149 2.60 3.29 1.77
CA LYS A 149 3.91 3.93 1.87
C LYS A 149 4.45 3.90 3.29
N GLU A 150 3.63 4.25 4.29
CA GLU A 150 4.05 4.23 5.69
C GLU A 150 4.25 2.79 6.22
N SER A 151 3.42 1.84 5.80
CA SER A 151 3.59 0.42 6.13
C SER A 151 4.92 -0.11 5.59
N LEU A 152 5.25 0.19 4.33
CA LEU A 152 6.51 -0.22 3.71
C LEU A 152 7.74 0.35 4.44
N LYS A 153 7.68 1.62 4.88
CA LYS A 153 8.77 2.23 5.67
C LYS A 153 9.00 1.54 7.01
N ARG A 154 7.95 1.03 7.65
CA ARG A 154 8.05 0.33 8.94
C ARG A 154 8.62 -1.08 8.80
N THR A 155 8.30 -1.78 7.70
CA THR A 155 8.69 -3.18 7.48
C THR A 155 10.05 -3.32 6.80
N THR A 156 10.45 -2.34 5.98
CA THR A 156 11.75 -2.35 5.31
C THR A 156 12.79 -1.56 6.09
N LYS A 157 14.07 -1.94 5.98
CA LYS A 157 15.18 -1.09 6.42
C LYS A 157 15.27 0.14 5.50
N TRP A 158 14.36 1.08 5.68
CA TRP A 158 14.35 2.33 4.95
C TRP A 158 15.47 3.24 5.49
N GLY A 159 16.50 3.47 4.69
CA GLY A 159 17.41 4.59 4.90
C GLY A 159 16.76 5.85 4.35
N ALA A 160 16.43 6.82 5.21
CA ALA A 160 16.02 8.14 4.74
C ALA A 160 17.21 8.83 4.08
N LYS A 161 17.44 8.56 2.79
CA LYS A 161 18.26 9.42 1.95
C LYS A 161 17.45 10.68 1.71
N TYR A 162 17.56 11.64 2.62
CA TYR A 162 17.14 12.99 2.35
C TYR A 162 17.96 13.45 1.14
N PHE A 163 17.31 13.61 -0.01
CA PHE A 163 17.89 14.39 -1.09
C PHE A 163 17.92 15.84 -0.60
N THR A 164 18.94 16.16 0.19
CA THR A 164 19.34 17.55 0.35
C THR A 164 19.70 18.01 -1.06
N LEU A 165 19.04 19.07 -1.57
CA LEU A 165 19.43 19.69 -2.83
C LEU A 165 20.98 19.78 -2.90
N GLU A 166 21.55 19.70 -4.10
CA GLU A 166 23.00 19.86 -4.31
C GLU A 166 23.55 21.15 -3.64
N LYS A 167 22.67 22.15 -3.49
CA LYS A 167 22.82 23.29 -2.58
C LYS A 167 21.89 23.13 -1.37
N SER A 168 22.29 22.34 -0.38
CA SER A 168 21.59 22.33 0.91
C SER A 168 21.71 23.72 1.53
N TYR A 169 20.59 24.31 1.97
CA TYR A 169 20.59 25.59 2.68
C TYR A 169 21.43 25.55 3.98
N TYR A 170 21.64 24.35 4.52
CA TYR A 170 22.47 24.13 5.69
C TYR A 170 23.93 23.89 5.28
N PRO A 171 24.89 24.57 5.91
CA PRO A 171 26.30 24.28 5.70
C PRO A 171 26.60 22.85 6.17
N VAL A 172 27.33 22.09 5.36
CA VAL A 172 27.83 20.77 5.75
C VAL A 172 28.72 20.95 6.98
N PRO A 173 28.39 20.30 8.13
CA PRO A 173 29.23 20.40 9.31
C PRO A 173 30.65 19.92 8.99
N LYS A 174 31.66 20.76 9.24
CA LYS A 174 33.07 20.39 9.01
C LYS A 174 33.57 19.31 9.96
N SER A 175 32.84 19.07 11.05
CA SER A 175 33.06 17.99 12.00
C SER A 175 31.99 16.91 11.80
N SER A 176 32.28 15.91 10.96
CA SER A 176 31.53 14.66 11.00
C SER A 176 32.07 13.82 12.15
N VAL A 177 31.22 13.46 13.10
CA VAL A 177 31.53 12.52 14.18
C VAL A 177 30.78 11.23 13.87
N GLU A 178 31.44 10.06 13.95
CA GLU A 178 30.72 8.80 13.80
C GLU A 178 29.68 8.68 14.91
N LEU A 179 28.54 8.03 14.65
CA LEU A 179 27.45 7.89 15.65
C LEU A 179 27.94 7.25 16.96
N ARG A 180 29.00 6.44 16.90
CA ARG A 180 29.65 5.79 18.06
C ARG A 180 30.43 6.76 18.94
N ASP A 181 30.89 7.86 18.36
CA ASP A 181 31.71 8.90 19.01
C ASP A 181 30.87 10.12 19.40
N VAL A 182 29.55 10.08 19.15
CA VAL A 182 28.62 11.08 19.68
C VAL A 182 28.48 10.84 21.18
N ASP A 183 29.01 11.76 21.97
CA ASP A 183 28.83 11.76 23.42
C ASP A 183 27.33 11.65 23.75
N LEU A 184 26.96 10.53 24.35
CA LEU A 184 25.61 10.32 24.86
C LEU A 184 25.39 11.37 25.95
N VAL A 185 24.52 12.34 25.66
CA VAL A 185 24.08 13.32 26.67
C VAL A 185 23.52 12.53 27.84
N LYS A 186 24.16 12.65 29.02
CA LYS A 186 23.62 12.05 30.24
C LYS A 186 22.20 12.58 30.41
N PRO A 187 21.20 11.70 30.65
CA PRO A 187 19.85 12.17 30.94
C PRO A 187 19.93 13.22 32.04
N PRO A 188 19.22 14.37 31.89
CA PRO A 188 19.12 15.31 32.99
C PRO A 188 18.63 14.58 34.24
N THR A 189 19.15 14.97 35.40
CA THR A 189 18.72 14.41 36.68
C THR A 189 17.21 14.53 36.77
N ALA A 190 16.54 13.44 37.19
CA ALA A 190 15.10 13.45 37.36
C ALA A 190 14.75 14.36 38.54
N ASP A 191 14.52 15.64 38.26
CA ASP A 191 13.94 16.57 39.21
C ASP A 191 12.42 16.45 39.18
N ASN A 192 11.80 16.62 40.35
CA ASN A 192 10.34 16.65 40.44
C ASN A 192 9.83 17.85 39.63
N VAL A 193 8.93 17.58 38.69
CA VAL A 193 8.28 18.63 37.90
C VAL A 193 7.52 19.54 38.86
N ASP A 194 7.69 20.85 38.73
CA ASP A 194 6.93 21.83 39.50
C ASP A 194 5.42 21.55 39.32
N PRO A 195 4.63 21.43 40.39
CA PRO A 195 3.20 21.13 40.29
C PRO A 195 2.42 22.09 39.39
N ASN A 196 2.85 23.35 39.28
CA ASN A 196 2.23 24.34 38.40
C ASN A 196 2.54 24.06 36.92
N ILE A 197 3.76 23.60 36.62
CA ILE A 197 4.14 23.18 35.26
C ILE A 197 3.36 21.91 34.88
N GLU A 198 3.24 20.96 35.81
CA GLU A 198 2.47 19.74 35.59
C GLU A 198 0.98 20.05 35.33
N ALA A 199 0.39 20.97 36.10
CA ALA A 199 -0.99 21.41 35.92
C ALA A 199 -1.19 22.10 34.56
N ALA A 200 -0.28 22.99 34.16
CA ALA A 200 -0.34 23.68 32.87
C ALA A 200 -0.19 22.69 31.69
N MET A 201 0.69 21.68 31.81
CA MET A 201 0.84 20.64 30.80
C MET A 201 -0.43 19.78 30.67
N LYS A 202 -1.04 19.39 31.79
CA LYS A 202 -2.32 18.64 31.80
C LYS A 202 -3.45 19.45 31.15
N GLU A 203 -3.55 20.73 31.50
CA GLU A 203 -4.55 21.63 30.90
C GLU A 203 -4.35 21.77 29.38
N LEU A 204 -3.10 21.87 28.93
CA LEU A 204 -2.78 21.97 27.51
C LEU A 204 -3.11 20.67 26.77
N VAL A 205 -2.78 19.52 27.35
CA VAL A 205 -3.14 18.20 26.79
C VAL A 205 -4.66 18.05 26.69
N ASP A 206 -5.41 18.45 27.71
CA ASP A 206 -6.87 18.33 27.69
C ASP A 206 -7.52 19.32 26.72
N ARG A 207 -6.96 20.53 26.56
CA ARG A 207 -7.43 21.53 25.60
C ARG A 207 -7.25 21.11 24.15
N TYR A 208 -6.15 20.43 23.83
CA TYR A 208 -5.83 19.96 22.48
C TYR A 208 -6.12 18.47 22.29
N ARG A 209 -6.76 17.82 23.27
CA ARG A 209 -7.20 16.44 23.13
C ARG A 209 -8.23 16.38 22.00
N PRO A 210 -8.00 15.59 20.94
CA PRO A 210 -8.97 15.44 19.87
C PRO A 210 -10.31 14.97 20.44
N VAL A 211 -11.39 15.65 20.08
CA VAL A 211 -12.75 15.27 20.48
C VAL A 211 -13.05 13.92 19.83
N LYS A 212 -13.42 12.94 20.66
CA LYS A 212 -13.83 11.59 20.25
C LYS A 212 -15.10 11.61 19.41
#